data_AF-A0A3D5FCD3-F1
#
_entry.id   AF-A0A3D5FCD3-F1
#
_cell.length_a   1.000
_cell.length_b   1.000
_cell.length_c   1.000
_cell.angle_alpha   90.00
_cell.angle_beta   90.00
_cell.angle_gamma   90.00
#
_symmetry.space_group_name_H-M   'P 1'
#
loop_
_entity.id
_entity.type
_entity.pdbx_description
1 polymer ?
#
loop_
_entity_poly.entity_id
_entity_poly.type
_entity_poly.pdbx_seq_one_letter_code
_entity_poly.pdbx_strand_id
1 'polypeptide(L)'
;QSVNGPVGGMEYPMITFNGPRTELQDDGSRTYSLAEKRFLIGVVIHEIGHNYFPMIVNSDERQWTWMDEGLNSFLDGVAGREWDPDIPWGVEPRDVTGYMKSQTQVPIMTQSDSVLRLGPNAYTKPAVALNILRETILGRELFDFAFKEYAERWMFKRPTPSDFFRTMEEASGVDLDWFWRGWFYTTDHVDISLDKVYKLRLDTEDPDIDYARERQFEKDKPMSLTVERNKEEGRKLWVERFPDITDFYDENDQFTVTNKERNKYQSWLKKLEPWERKAFERAVEEDKNYYVMEFSNVGGLVMPIILEMTFADGTKEMMRIPAEIWRRTPKAVSKLVVTDKDKELVSVTVDPRWETADVDVENNHYPRQIIPSRIEAYKSKRTKTGARRDIMQDIKTELKTDEDGEKKEGDDN
;
A
#
# COMPACT_ATOMS: atom_id res chain seq x y z
N GLN A 1 13.48 19.93 31.65
CA GLN A 1 14.36 20.53 30.63
C GLN A 1 13.58 20.97 29.38
N SER A 2 12.26 21.21 29.47
CA SER A 2 11.47 21.78 28.37
C SER A 2 10.90 23.13 28.82
N VAL A 3 11.09 24.16 28.00
CA VAL A 3 10.59 25.51 28.23
C VAL A 3 9.83 25.99 27.00
N ASN A 4 8.96 26.97 27.18
CA ASN A 4 8.29 27.56 26.05
C ASN A 4 9.24 28.48 25.24
N GLY A 5 9.24 28.35 23.92
CA GLY A 5 10.07 29.14 23.01
C GLY A 5 9.29 29.86 21.90
N PRO A 6 9.92 30.84 21.22
CA PRO A 6 9.34 31.55 20.08
C PRO A 6 9.40 30.74 18.76
N VAL A 7 10.14 29.63 18.74
CA VAL A 7 10.27 28.71 17.60
C VAL A 7 9.34 27.50 17.75
N GLY A 8 9.12 26.75 16.67
CA GLY A 8 8.28 25.54 16.69
C GLY A 8 8.78 24.49 17.67
N GLY A 9 10.08 24.19 17.60
CA GLY A 9 10.85 23.23 18.40
C GLY A 9 12.35 23.54 18.25
N MET A 10 13.17 23.22 19.25
CA MET A 10 14.65 23.25 19.18
C MET A 10 15.27 22.55 20.39
N GLU A 11 16.24 21.68 20.13
CA GLU A 11 16.86 20.71 21.02
C GLU A 11 18.26 21.12 21.53
N TYR A 12 18.40 22.29 22.16
CA TYR A 12 19.70 22.61 22.75
C TYR A 12 20.12 21.58 23.83
N PRO A 13 21.43 21.30 23.99
CA PRO A 13 21.90 20.38 25.02
C PRO A 13 21.33 20.72 26.40
N MET A 14 20.61 19.76 26.99
CA MET A 14 19.94 19.85 28.30
C MET A 14 18.77 20.86 28.42
N ILE A 15 18.33 21.50 27.32
CA ILE A 15 17.16 22.40 27.33
C ILE A 15 16.47 22.49 25.97
N THR A 16 15.16 22.23 25.94
CA THR A 16 14.37 22.29 24.71
C THR A 16 13.38 23.45 24.70
N PHE A 17 13.21 24.09 23.55
CA PHE A 17 12.31 25.23 23.35
C PHE A 17 11.10 24.81 22.51
N ASN A 18 9.90 24.89 23.08
CA ASN A 18 8.70 24.31 22.49
C ASN A 18 7.60 25.36 22.33
N GLY A 19 6.98 25.43 21.15
CA GLY A 19 5.76 26.21 20.89
C GLY A 19 4.55 25.33 20.61
N PRO A 20 3.34 25.90 20.44
CA PRO A 20 2.94 27.29 20.69
C PRO A 20 2.59 27.57 22.16
N ARG A 21 2.33 28.85 22.50
CA ARG A 21 1.63 29.23 23.73
C ARG A 21 0.12 29.19 23.51
N THR A 22 -0.62 28.84 24.55
CA THR A 22 -2.07 29.05 24.61
C THR A 22 -2.43 30.53 24.46
N GLU A 23 -3.57 30.81 23.83
CA GLU A 23 -4.12 32.15 23.63
C GLU A 23 -4.68 32.67 24.96
N LEU A 24 -4.30 33.89 25.35
CA LEU A 24 -4.83 34.55 26.54
C LEU A 24 -6.08 35.34 26.15
N GLN A 25 -7.20 35.02 26.77
CA GLN A 25 -8.48 35.67 26.54
C GLN A 25 -8.66 36.90 27.44
N ASP A 26 -9.58 37.78 27.06
CA ASP A 26 -9.88 39.02 27.81
C ASP A 26 -10.38 38.74 29.25
N ASP A 27 -11.00 37.58 29.48
CA ASP A 27 -11.45 37.10 30.79
C ASP A 27 -10.30 36.54 31.67
N GLY A 28 -9.06 36.61 31.19
CA GLY A 28 -7.87 36.08 31.85
C GLY A 28 -7.70 34.56 31.73
N SER A 29 -8.64 33.84 31.09
CA SER A 29 -8.52 32.42 30.80
C SER A 29 -7.57 32.17 29.62
N ARG A 30 -7.05 30.95 29.52
CA ARG A 30 -6.22 30.51 28.39
C ARG A 30 -6.92 29.42 27.61
N THR A 31 -6.97 29.58 26.29
CA THR A 31 -7.59 28.64 25.37
C THR A 31 -6.59 28.16 24.33
N TYR A 32 -6.93 27.07 23.66
CA TYR A 32 -6.14 26.53 22.57
C TYR A 32 -6.98 25.65 21.66
N SER A 33 -6.56 25.56 20.40
CA SER A 33 -7.17 24.69 19.41
C SER A 33 -6.67 23.25 19.52
N LEU A 34 -7.40 22.31 18.92
CA LEU A 34 -6.95 20.91 18.82
C LEU A 34 -5.60 20.80 18.08
N ALA A 35 -5.40 21.60 17.03
CA ALA A 35 -4.12 21.68 16.31
C ALA A 35 -2.97 22.15 17.21
N GLU A 36 -3.20 23.13 18.09
CA GLU A 36 -2.18 23.60 19.04
C GLU A 36 -1.86 22.54 20.09
N LYS A 37 -2.87 21.84 20.62
CA LYS A 37 -2.66 20.67 21.51
C LYS A 37 -1.79 19.60 20.83
N ARG A 38 -2.16 19.21 19.61
CA ARG A 38 -1.44 18.18 18.82
C ARG A 38 0.00 18.60 18.55
N PHE A 39 0.20 19.83 18.09
CA PHE A 39 1.52 20.35 17.79
C PHE A 39 2.39 20.44 19.04
N LEU A 40 1.91 21.05 20.14
CA LEU A 40 2.71 21.24 21.35
C LEU A 40 3.14 19.90 21.95
N ILE A 41 2.22 18.93 22.07
CA ILE A 41 2.56 17.60 22.60
C ILE A 41 3.55 16.90 21.67
N GLY A 42 3.31 16.93 20.35
CA GLY A 42 4.18 16.29 19.38
C GLY A 42 5.60 16.88 19.41
N VAL A 43 5.73 18.21 19.43
CA VAL A 43 7.02 18.87 19.52
C VAL A 43 7.73 18.56 20.84
N VAL A 44 7.02 18.56 21.97
CA VAL A 44 7.64 18.18 23.26
C VAL A 44 8.17 16.76 23.23
N ILE A 45 7.44 15.81 22.64
CA ILE A 45 7.91 14.43 22.46
C ILE A 45 9.15 14.39 21.57
N HIS A 46 9.10 15.08 20.43
CA HIS A 46 10.21 15.17 19.46
C HIS A 46 11.47 15.74 20.11
N GLU A 47 11.38 16.93 20.70
CA GLU A 47 12.53 17.60 21.31
C GLU A 47 13.13 16.80 22.49
N ILE A 48 12.30 16.11 23.27
CA ILE A 48 12.79 15.23 24.33
C ILE A 48 13.46 13.98 23.74
N GLY A 49 12.97 13.45 22.63
CA GLY A 49 13.58 12.34 21.90
C GLY A 49 15.00 12.66 21.46
N HIS A 50 15.30 13.92 21.16
CA HIS A 50 16.66 14.34 20.84
C HIS A 50 17.68 14.17 21.96
N ASN A 51 17.25 13.98 23.21
CA ASN A 51 18.15 13.55 24.29
C ASN A 51 18.84 12.21 23.98
N TYR A 52 18.28 11.38 23.11
CA TYR A 52 18.92 10.15 22.63
C TYR A 52 19.66 10.41 21.32
N PHE A 53 18.98 10.93 20.30
CA PHE A 53 19.52 11.18 18.97
C PHE A 53 19.40 12.67 18.62
N PRO A 54 20.47 13.48 18.61
CA PRO A 54 21.87 13.07 18.57
C PRO A 54 22.60 13.14 19.93
N MET A 55 21.95 13.53 21.02
CA MET A 55 22.69 13.95 22.23
C MET A 55 23.47 12.83 22.91
N ILE A 56 22.97 11.59 22.87
CA ILE A 56 23.68 10.40 23.38
C ILE A 56 24.36 9.64 22.24
N VAL A 57 23.71 9.50 21.09
CA VAL A 57 24.27 8.90 19.88
C VAL A 57 24.56 10.02 18.87
N ASN A 58 25.82 10.44 18.77
CA ASN A 58 26.21 11.71 18.14
C ASN A 58 26.36 11.59 16.61
N SER A 59 25.33 11.91 15.85
CA SER A 59 25.38 11.99 14.39
C SER A 59 25.98 13.32 13.87
N ASP A 60 26.51 13.30 12.64
CA ASP A 60 26.95 14.50 11.93
C ASP A 60 25.78 15.09 11.14
N GLU A 61 24.97 15.91 11.80
CA GLU A 61 23.79 16.57 11.22
C GLU A 61 24.10 17.37 9.94
N ARG A 62 25.31 17.95 9.84
CA ARG A 62 25.70 18.75 8.66
C ARG A 62 25.90 17.91 7.41
N GLN A 63 26.15 16.62 7.58
CA GLN A 63 26.24 15.66 6.48
C GLN A 63 24.95 14.86 6.34
N TRP A 64 24.36 14.45 7.46
CA TRP A 64 23.30 13.44 7.52
C TRP A 64 22.14 13.88 8.44
N THR A 65 21.50 15.01 8.16
CA THR A 65 20.39 15.55 8.99
C THR A 65 19.30 14.53 9.30
N TRP A 66 19.05 13.57 8.39
CA TRP A 66 18.07 12.51 8.62
C TRP A 66 18.41 11.58 9.80
N MET A 67 19.67 11.44 10.18
CA MET A 67 20.03 10.62 11.35
C MET A 67 19.55 11.27 12.65
N ASP A 68 19.55 12.59 12.71
CA ASP A 68 19.02 13.35 13.83
C ASP A 68 17.50 13.35 13.74
N GLU A 69 16.98 13.85 12.61
CA GLU A 69 15.57 14.20 12.48
C GLU A 69 14.69 13.01 12.12
N GLY A 70 15.18 12.10 11.29
CA GLY A 70 14.44 10.96 10.79
C GLY A 70 14.35 9.82 11.80
N LEU A 71 15.43 9.53 12.53
CA LEU A 71 15.41 8.58 13.65
C LEU A 71 14.48 9.09 14.76
N ASN A 72 14.56 10.39 15.07
CA ASN A 72 13.72 11.00 16.08
C ASN A 72 12.25 11.09 15.66
N SER A 73 11.96 11.44 14.40
CA SER A 73 10.60 11.41 13.82
C SER A 73 9.99 10.00 13.77
N PHE A 74 10.81 8.96 13.70
CA PHE A 74 10.30 7.60 13.86
C PHE A 74 9.89 7.33 15.31
N LEU A 75 10.75 7.67 16.27
CA LEU A 75 10.51 7.48 17.70
C LEU A 75 9.34 8.33 18.23
N ASP A 76 9.18 9.57 17.73
CA ASP A 76 8.07 10.44 18.11
C ASP A 76 6.71 9.83 17.72
N GLY A 77 6.65 9.14 16.57
CA GLY A 77 5.45 8.48 16.08
C GLY A 77 5.11 7.24 16.91
N VAL A 78 6.13 6.51 17.35
CA VAL A 78 5.97 5.39 18.30
C VAL A 78 5.43 5.91 19.64
N ALA A 79 6.09 6.90 20.24
CA ALA A 79 5.72 7.47 21.54
C ALA A 79 4.34 8.15 21.51
N GLY A 80 4.03 8.88 20.44
CA GLY A 80 2.71 9.51 20.25
C GLY A 80 1.60 8.47 20.20
N ARG A 81 1.76 7.39 19.41
CA ARG A 81 0.76 6.31 19.33
C ARG A 81 0.56 5.57 20.65
N GLU A 82 1.56 5.50 21.52
CA GLU A 82 1.41 5.00 22.89
C GLU A 82 0.69 5.99 23.82
N TRP A 83 0.82 7.29 23.57
CA TRP A 83 0.14 8.34 24.33
C TRP A 83 -1.37 8.39 24.06
N ASP A 84 -1.77 8.44 22.78
CA ASP A 84 -3.17 8.52 22.37
C ASP A 84 -3.32 8.08 20.89
N PRO A 85 -3.77 6.85 20.60
CA PRO A 85 -3.84 6.35 19.22
C PRO A 85 -4.91 7.03 18.35
N ASP A 86 -5.85 7.79 18.95
CA ASP A 86 -6.91 8.49 18.21
C ASP A 86 -6.42 9.84 17.64
N ILE A 87 -5.26 10.31 18.10
CA ILE A 87 -4.57 11.44 17.50
C ILE A 87 -3.64 10.90 16.39
N PRO A 88 -3.62 11.53 15.19
CA PRO A 88 -2.75 11.10 14.10
C PRO A 88 -1.29 11.51 14.37
N TRP A 89 -0.61 10.75 15.22
CA TRP A 89 0.81 10.91 15.52
C TRP A 89 1.71 10.33 14.43
N GLY A 90 2.90 10.90 14.27
CA GLY A 90 3.88 10.44 13.30
C GLY A 90 3.41 10.60 11.86
N VAL A 91 3.94 9.73 11.00
CA VAL A 91 3.66 9.70 9.56
C VAL A 91 3.31 8.28 9.12
N GLU A 92 2.23 8.16 8.35
CA GLU A 92 1.85 6.89 7.72
C GLU A 92 2.48 6.76 6.32
N PRO A 93 2.69 5.54 5.80
CA PRO A 93 3.28 5.35 4.47
C PRO A 93 2.57 6.15 3.37
N ARG A 94 1.24 6.24 3.42
CA ARG A 94 0.44 7.03 2.47
C ARG A 94 0.78 8.53 2.45
N ASP A 95 1.28 9.09 3.55
CA ASP A 95 1.50 10.53 3.69
C ASP A 95 2.74 11.02 2.93
N VAL A 96 3.70 10.12 2.65
CA VAL A 96 4.93 10.49 1.91
C VAL A 96 4.77 10.38 0.39
N THR A 97 3.73 9.71 -0.11
CA THR A 97 3.52 9.42 -1.55
C THR A 97 3.64 10.65 -2.44
N GLY A 98 3.09 11.79 -2.00
CA GLY A 98 3.16 13.07 -2.70
C GLY A 98 4.59 13.61 -2.86
N TYR A 99 5.47 13.36 -1.89
CA TYR A 99 6.88 13.70 -1.98
C TYR A 99 7.66 12.69 -2.83
N MET A 100 7.37 11.40 -2.67
CA MET A 100 8.00 10.30 -3.43
C MET A 100 7.82 10.43 -4.95
N LYS A 101 6.67 10.95 -5.41
CA LYS A 101 6.42 11.25 -6.84
C LYS A 101 6.87 12.63 -7.30
N SER A 102 7.41 13.45 -6.39
CA SER A 102 7.72 14.85 -6.70
C SER A 102 9.02 14.96 -7.50
N GLN A 103 9.05 15.91 -8.45
CA GLN A 103 10.23 16.21 -9.27
C GLN A 103 11.35 16.92 -8.49
N THR A 104 11.06 17.37 -7.27
CA THR A 104 12.01 18.05 -6.37
C THR A 104 12.53 17.13 -5.27
N GLN A 105 12.25 15.82 -5.37
CA GLN A 105 12.80 14.84 -4.46
C GLN A 105 14.29 14.66 -4.72
N VAL A 106 15.06 14.52 -3.64
CA VAL A 106 16.45 14.07 -3.66
C VAL A 106 16.61 12.85 -2.73
N PRO A 107 17.63 11.99 -2.90
CA PRO A 107 17.90 10.88 -1.98
C PRO A 107 17.99 11.35 -0.52
N ILE A 108 17.66 10.48 0.44
CA ILE A 108 17.80 10.80 1.88
C ILE A 108 19.28 11.08 2.22
N MET A 109 20.18 10.41 1.51
CA MET A 109 21.64 10.58 1.64
C MET A 109 22.19 11.86 0.98
N THR A 110 21.32 12.82 0.61
CA THR A 110 21.78 14.10 0.08
C THR A 110 22.33 14.96 1.21
N GLN A 111 23.49 15.60 1.00
CA GLN A 111 24.07 16.49 1.99
C GLN A 111 23.10 17.63 2.33
N SER A 112 23.03 17.98 3.61
CA SER A 112 21.99 18.82 4.21
C SER A 112 21.78 20.18 3.53
N ASP A 113 22.84 20.88 3.13
CA ASP A 113 22.75 22.19 2.47
C ASP A 113 22.20 22.09 1.03
N SER A 114 22.20 20.89 0.45
CA SER A 114 21.71 20.62 -0.90
C SER A 114 20.27 20.09 -0.93
N VAL A 115 19.65 19.87 0.23
CA VAL A 115 18.28 19.34 0.32
C VAL A 115 17.24 20.40 -0.05
N LEU A 116 16.48 20.15 -1.12
CA LEU A 116 15.48 21.10 -1.63
C LEU A 116 14.24 21.22 -0.75
N ARG A 117 13.82 20.11 -0.12
CA ARG A 117 12.65 20.02 0.76
C ARG A 117 13.02 19.32 2.05
N LEU A 118 13.57 20.06 3.00
CA LEU A 118 14.14 19.52 4.24
C LEU A 118 13.15 18.66 5.04
N GLY A 119 11.94 19.19 5.33
CA GLY A 119 10.93 18.47 6.11
C GLY A 119 10.65 17.05 5.57
N PRO A 120 10.20 16.89 4.32
CA PRO A 120 9.96 15.56 3.77
C PRO A 120 11.20 14.67 3.63
N ASN A 121 12.38 15.23 3.33
CA ASN A 121 13.60 14.44 3.08
C ASN A 121 14.29 13.99 4.37
N ALA A 122 14.39 14.86 5.38
CA ALA A 122 15.10 14.59 6.63
C ALA A 122 14.19 14.00 7.72
N TYR A 123 12.88 14.29 7.70
CA TYR A 123 11.95 13.85 8.74
C TYR A 123 11.02 12.76 8.21
N THR A 124 10.14 13.11 7.25
CA THR A 124 9.00 12.26 6.87
C THR A 124 9.41 10.98 6.15
N LYS A 125 10.22 11.06 5.09
CA LYS A 125 10.60 9.90 4.29
C LYS A 125 11.43 8.87 5.09
N PRO A 126 12.44 9.27 5.89
CA PRO A 126 13.17 8.34 6.75
C PRO A 126 12.27 7.72 7.81
N ALA A 127 11.40 8.50 8.46
CA ALA A 127 10.48 7.98 9.47
C ALA A 127 9.48 6.97 8.89
N VAL A 128 8.93 7.26 7.70
CA VAL A 128 8.09 6.30 6.96
C VAL A 128 8.88 5.04 6.62
N ALA A 129 10.10 5.16 6.10
CA ALA A 129 10.93 4.01 5.78
C ALA A 129 11.13 3.11 7.01
N LEU A 130 11.48 3.69 8.16
CA LEU A 130 11.66 2.93 9.40
C LEU A 130 10.36 2.32 9.93
N ASN A 131 9.24 3.02 9.78
CA ASN A 131 7.92 2.49 10.14
C ASN A 131 7.55 1.28 9.27
N ILE A 132 7.77 1.35 7.95
CA ILE A 132 7.58 0.23 7.02
C ILE A 132 8.51 -0.93 7.36
N LEU A 133 9.79 -0.62 7.66
CA LEU A 133 10.76 -1.64 8.04
C LEU A 133 10.32 -2.37 9.31
N ARG A 134 9.79 -1.65 10.29
CA ARG A 134 9.29 -2.21 11.56
C ARG A 134 7.98 -2.99 11.42
N GLU A 135 6.97 -2.41 10.79
CA GLU A 135 5.61 -2.98 10.80
C GLU A 135 5.37 -3.99 9.65
N THR A 136 6.08 -3.83 8.53
CA THR A 136 5.78 -4.58 7.30
C THR A 136 6.87 -5.59 6.92
N ILE A 137 8.16 -5.28 7.18
CA ILE A 137 9.29 -6.08 6.69
C ILE A 137 9.89 -6.97 7.79
N LEU A 138 10.42 -6.39 8.87
CA LEU A 138 11.09 -7.13 9.95
C LEU A 138 10.12 -7.62 11.03
N GLY A 139 9.05 -6.87 11.27
CA GLY A 139 8.25 -7.02 12.48
C GLY A 139 8.89 -6.33 13.68
N ARG A 140 8.06 -6.01 14.68
CA ARG A 140 8.44 -5.21 15.85
C ARG A 140 9.57 -5.82 16.66
N GLU A 141 9.53 -7.12 16.92
CA GLU A 141 10.51 -7.79 17.78
C GLU A 141 11.94 -7.67 17.23
N LEU A 142 12.15 -8.02 15.96
CA LEU A 142 13.46 -7.93 15.32
C LEU A 142 13.92 -6.49 15.12
N PHE A 143 13.00 -5.61 14.68
CA PHE A 143 13.33 -4.20 14.50
C PHE A 143 13.72 -3.55 15.84
N ASP A 144 12.91 -3.71 16.88
CA ASP A 144 13.14 -3.06 18.19
C ASP A 144 14.42 -3.59 18.83
N PHE A 145 14.71 -4.89 18.71
CA PHE A 145 15.97 -5.47 19.13
C PHE A 145 17.16 -4.84 18.40
N ALA A 146 17.11 -4.77 17.06
CA ALA A 146 18.20 -4.24 16.25
C ALA A 146 18.42 -2.73 16.45
N PHE A 147 17.33 -1.97 16.59
CA PHE A 147 17.39 -0.53 16.85
C PHE A 147 17.96 -0.23 18.24
N LYS A 148 17.59 -1.03 19.25
CA LYS A 148 18.18 -0.95 20.58
C LYS A 148 19.67 -1.27 20.56
N GLU A 149 20.07 -2.33 19.86
CA GLU A 149 21.47 -2.72 19.70
C GLU A 149 22.30 -1.58 19.05
N TYR A 150 21.73 -0.89 18.05
CA TYR A 150 22.34 0.32 17.49
C TYR A 150 22.56 1.41 18.54
N ALA A 151 21.52 1.74 19.30
CA ALA A 151 21.61 2.75 20.35
C ALA A 151 22.68 2.38 21.41
N GLU A 152 22.73 1.13 21.86
CA GLU A 152 23.70 0.67 22.87
C GLU A 152 25.13 0.65 22.33
N ARG A 153 25.34 0.19 21.09
CA ARG A 153 26.68 0.15 20.46
C ARG A 153 27.27 1.54 20.24
N TRP A 154 26.44 2.50 19.88
CA TRP A 154 26.85 3.83 19.42
C TRP A 154 26.63 4.95 20.44
N MET A 155 26.11 4.60 21.62
CA MET A 155 26.07 5.50 22.77
C MET A 155 27.48 6.10 23.04
N PHE A 156 27.52 7.42 23.13
CA PHE A 156 28.72 8.26 23.31
C PHE A 156 29.75 8.16 22.17
N LYS A 157 29.34 7.72 20.98
CA LYS A 157 30.17 7.63 19.76
C LYS A 157 29.55 8.42 18.62
N ARG A 158 30.26 8.45 17.48
CA ARG A 158 29.84 9.14 16.26
C ARG A 158 29.57 8.18 15.08
N PRO A 159 28.38 7.55 15.01
CA PRO A 159 28.03 6.68 13.90
C PRO A 159 27.84 7.46 12.60
N THR A 160 28.11 6.79 11.49
CA THR A 160 27.70 7.18 10.15
C THR A 160 26.44 6.39 9.72
N PRO A 161 25.77 6.75 8.62
CA PRO A 161 24.68 5.96 8.06
C PRO A 161 24.99 4.48 7.89
N SER A 162 26.21 4.14 7.43
CA SER A 162 26.63 2.74 7.27
C SER A 162 26.67 1.97 8.59
N ASP A 163 26.99 2.63 9.70
CA ASP A 163 27.00 2.00 11.01
C ASP A 163 25.59 1.65 11.50
N PHE A 164 24.60 2.50 11.19
CA PHE A 164 23.20 2.23 11.42
C PHE A 164 22.71 1.05 10.56
N PHE A 165 22.88 1.13 9.24
CA PHE A 165 22.45 0.08 8.31
C PHE A 165 23.05 -1.29 8.68
N ARG A 166 24.36 -1.32 8.91
CA ARG A 166 25.06 -2.57 9.29
C ARG A 166 24.59 -3.12 10.62
N THR A 167 24.33 -2.27 11.62
CA THR A 167 23.82 -2.75 12.91
C THR A 167 22.39 -3.31 12.78
N MET A 168 21.53 -2.65 11.99
CA MET A 168 20.18 -3.14 11.73
C MET A 168 20.19 -4.52 11.06
N GLU A 169 21.06 -4.74 10.08
CA GLU A 169 21.21 -6.03 9.39
C GLU A 169 21.84 -7.11 10.28
N GLU A 170 22.97 -6.80 10.93
CA GLU A 170 23.68 -7.75 11.80
C GLU A 170 22.80 -8.24 12.95
N ALA A 171 22.05 -7.34 13.59
CA ALA A 171 21.24 -7.68 14.75
C ALA A 171 19.91 -8.33 14.38
N SER A 172 19.29 -7.96 13.25
CA SER A 172 18.06 -8.61 12.77
C SER A 172 18.33 -9.95 12.06
N GLY A 173 19.53 -10.16 11.53
CA GLY A 173 19.88 -11.33 10.73
C GLY A 173 19.22 -11.33 9.33
N VAL A 174 18.73 -10.18 8.86
CA VAL A 174 18.04 -10.01 7.58
C VAL A 174 18.89 -9.13 6.66
N ASP A 175 18.99 -9.54 5.39
CA ASP A 175 19.60 -8.74 4.32
C ASP A 175 18.65 -7.59 3.91
N LEU A 176 19.08 -6.36 4.16
CA LEU A 176 18.30 -5.14 3.93
C LEU A 176 18.97 -4.23 2.88
N ASP A 177 19.98 -4.72 2.15
CA ASP A 177 20.71 -3.93 1.14
C ASP A 177 19.76 -3.32 0.11
N TRP A 178 18.77 -4.10 -0.34
CA TRP A 178 17.74 -3.66 -1.28
C TRP A 178 16.89 -2.53 -0.70
N PHE A 179 16.58 -2.60 0.61
CA PHE A 179 15.76 -1.63 1.32
C PHE A 179 16.52 -0.31 1.50
N TRP A 180 17.76 -0.38 2.01
CA TRP A 180 18.61 0.79 2.20
C TRP A 180 18.90 1.47 0.87
N ARG A 181 19.32 0.71 -0.14
CA ARG A 181 19.58 1.25 -1.48
C ARG A 181 18.35 1.96 -2.04
N GLY A 182 17.19 1.29 -2.02
CA GLY A 182 15.95 1.84 -2.53
C GLY A 182 15.53 3.12 -1.81
N TRP A 183 15.34 3.06 -0.49
CA TRP A 183 14.77 4.17 0.27
C TRP A 183 15.75 5.33 0.48
N PHE A 184 17.04 5.06 0.71
CA PHE A 184 18.00 6.08 1.16
C PHE A 184 18.87 6.65 0.04
N TYR A 185 19.23 5.82 -0.94
CA TYR A 185 20.19 6.19 -1.99
C TYR A 185 19.55 6.54 -3.34
N THR A 186 18.24 6.33 -3.52
CA THR A 186 17.55 6.62 -4.79
C THR A 186 16.37 7.59 -4.61
N THR A 187 15.83 8.03 -5.75
CA THR A 187 14.54 8.71 -5.83
C THR A 187 13.45 7.81 -6.41
N ASP A 188 13.68 6.50 -6.44
CA ASP A 188 12.66 5.52 -6.81
C ASP A 188 11.53 5.57 -5.78
N HIS A 189 10.34 5.15 -6.21
CA HIS A 189 9.15 5.12 -5.37
C HIS A 189 8.36 3.84 -5.59
N VAL A 190 7.50 3.51 -4.62
CA VAL A 190 6.68 2.30 -4.73
C VAL A 190 5.52 2.59 -5.67
N ASP A 191 5.41 1.77 -6.71
CA ASP A 191 4.28 1.72 -7.64
C ASP A 191 4.28 0.30 -8.21
N ILE A 192 3.44 -0.56 -7.64
CA ILE A 192 3.31 -1.98 -8.00
C ILE A 192 1.94 -2.21 -8.63
N SER A 193 1.90 -2.23 -9.95
CA SER A 193 0.69 -2.53 -10.72
C SER A 193 0.40 -4.03 -10.72
N LEU A 194 -0.85 -4.39 -10.44
CA LEU A 194 -1.42 -5.68 -10.82
C LEU A 194 -1.96 -5.57 -12.25
N ASP A 195 -1.23 -6.17 -13.18
CA ASP A 195 -1.49 -5.99 -14.61
C ASP A 195 -2.58 -6.94 -15.10
N LYS A 196 -2.46 -8.23 -14.73
CA LYS A 196 -3.34 -9.29 -15.20
C LYS A 196 -3.51 -10.39 -14.17
N VAL A 197 -4.69 -11.02 -14.22
CA VAL A 197 -4.96 -12.27 -13.51
C VAL A 197 -5.55 -13.26 -14.51
N TYR A 198 -4.80 -14.33 -14.79
CA TYR A 198 -5.27 -15.44 -15.61
C TYR A 198 -5.80 -16.54 -14.72
N LYS A 199 -7.05 -16.95 -14.93
CA LYS A 199 -7.59 -18.19 -14.36
C LYS A 199 -7.25 -19.34 -15.29
N LEU A 200 -6.50 -20.30 -14.78
CA LEU A 200 -6.10 -21.52 -15.45
C LEU A 200 -6.83 -22.72 -14.83
N ARG A 201 -6.98 -23.78 -15.63
CA ARG A 201 -7.43 -25.10 -15.18
C ARG A 201 -6.39 -26.12 -15.61
N LEU A 202 -6.29 -27.20 -14.85
CA LEU A 202 -5.44 -28.32 -15.21
C LEU A 202 -6.03 -29.03 -16.44
N ASP A 203 -5.18 -29.30 -17.43
CA ASP A 203 -5.46 -30.21 -18.53
C ASP A 203 -5.49 -31.64 -17.99
N THR A 204 -6.61 -32.34 -18.16
CA THR A 204 -6.78 -33.70 -17.64
C THR A 204 -6.27 -34.76 -18.60
N GLU A 205 -5.86 -34.37 -19.81
CA GLU A 205 -5.50 -35.22 -20.94
C GLU A 205 -6.63 -36.20 -21.34
N ASP A 206 -7.77 -36.16 -20.65
CA ASP A 206 -8.94 -36.99 -20.89
C ASP A 206 -9.84 -36.25 -21.89
N PRO A 207 -9.95 -36.76 -23.13
CA PRO A 207 -10.74 -36.08 -24.15
C PRO A 207 -12.23 -35.99 -23.79
N ASP A 208 -12.75 -36.89 -22.96
CA ASP A 208 -14.15 -36.84 -22.50
C ASP A 208 -14.41 -35.62 -21.59
N ILE A 209 -13.38 -35.14 -20.89
CA ILE A 209 -13.47 -33.96 -20.02
C ILE A 209 -13.06 -32.70 -20.80
N ASP A 210 -11.89 -32.71 -21.43
CA ASP A 210 -11.29 -31.50 -21.98
C ASP A 210 -11.98 -31.03 -23.28
N TYR A 211 -12.41 -31.94 -24.16
CA TYR A 211 -13.21 -31.52 -25.33
C TYR A 211 -14.59 -31.01 -24.94
N ALA A 212 -15.19 -31.53 -23.87
CA ALA A 212 -16.44 -30.96 -23.35
C ALA A 212 -16.24 -29.53 -22.83
N ARG A 213 -15.11 -29.26 -22.16
CA ARG A 213 -14.73 -27.92 -21.69
C ARG A 213 -14.46 -26.96 -22.85
N GLU A 214 -13.69 -27.38 -23.85
CA GLU A 214 -13.42 -26.57 -25.05
C GLU A 214 -14.69 -26.27 -25.84
N ARG A 215 -15.58 -27.26 -25.99
CA ARG A 215 -16.89 -27.07 -26.62
C ARG A 215 -17.73 -26.03 -25.89
N GLN A 216 -17.74 -26.06 -24.55
CA GLN A 216 -18.45 -25.05 -23.76
C GLN A 216 -17.80 -23.67 -23.91
N PHE A 217 -16.47 -23.58 -23.88
CA PHE A 217 -15.75 -22.34 -24.10
C PHE A 217 -16.06 -21.69 -25.46
N GLU A 218 -16.12 -22.47 -26.54
CA GLU A 218 -16.54 -21.95 -27.85
C GLU A 218 -17.99 -21.47 -27.87
N LYS A 219 -18.90 -22.13 -27.13
CA LYS A 219 -20.31 -21.72 -27.00
C LYS A 219 -20.48 -20.45 -26.19
N ASP A 220 -19.63 -20.21 -25.21
CA ASP A 220 -19.67 -19.02 -24.34
C ASP A 220 -19.14 -17.77 -25.06
N LYS A 221 -18.49 -17.92 -26.22
CA LYS A 221 -18.08 -16.77 -27.03
C LYS A 221 -19.31 -15.99 -27.51
N PRO A 222 -19.21 -14.65 -27.64
CA PRO A 222 -20.29 -13.85 -28.18
C PRO A 222 -20.74 -14.36 -29.55
N MET A 223 -22.06 -14.52 -29.70
CA MET A 223 -22.63 -14.89 -30.99
C MET A 223 -22.27 -13.85 -32.05
N SER A 224 -22.07 -14.30 -33.28
CA SER A 224 -21.89 -13.39 -34.41
C SER A 224 -23.10 -12.46 -34.55
N LEU A 225 -22.86 -11.16 -34.62
CA LEU A 225 -23.89 -10.13 -34.80
C LEU A 225 -24.74 -10.38 -36.06
N THR A 226 -24.15 -10.96 -37.10
CA THR A 226 -24.87 -11.36 -38.31
C THR A 226 -25.87 -12.47 -38.03
N VAL A 227 -25.48 -13.47 -37.24
CA VAL A 227 -26.37 -14.60 -36.87
C VAL A 227 -27.49 -14.12 -35.98
N GLU A 228 -27.18 -13.25 -35.01
CA GLU A 228 -28.17 -12.60 -34.14
C GLU A 228 -29.21 -11.83 -34.95
N ARG A 229 -28.79 -10.93 -35.84
CA ARG A 229 -29.70 -10.15 -36.71
C ARG A 229 -30.51 -11.03 -37.65
N ASN A 230 -29.91 -12.07 -38.23
CA ASN A 230 -30.64 -13.00 -39.09
C ASN A 230 -31.77 -13.71 -38.32
N LYS A 231 -31.55 -14.04 -37.04
CA LYS A 231 -32.59 -14.61 -36.17
C LYS A 231 -33.69 -13.58 -35.86
N GLU A 232 -33.31 -12.33 -35.54
CA GLU A 232 -34.27 -11.24 -35.30
C GLU A 232 -35.13 -10.93 -36.53
N GLU A 233 -34.55 -10.99 -37.73
CA GLU A 233 -35.25 -10.86 -39.01
C GLU A 233 -36.10 -12.09 -39.37
N GLY A 234 -36.07 -13.15 -38.56
CA GLY A 234 -36.82 -14.39 -38.80
C GLY A 234 -36.32 -15.19 -40.00
N ARG A 235 -35.05 -15.04 -40.40
CA ARG A 235 -34.48 -15.82 -41.50
C ARG A 235 -34.35 -17.28 -41.09
N LYS A 236 -34.93 -18.16 -41.90
CA LYS A 236 -34.76 -19.61 -41.74
C LYS A 236 -33.39 -20.06 -42.20
N LEU A 237 -32.78 -21.00 -41.47
CA LEU A 237 -31.49 -21.57 -41.85
C LEU A 237 -31.63 -22.42 -43.11
N TRP A 238 -30.55 -22.52 -43.89
CA TRP A 238 -30.56 -23.31 -45.12
C TRP A 238 -30.74 -24.81 -44.84
N VAL A 239 -30.08 -25.32 -43.79
CA VAL A 239 -30.21 -26.70 -43.29
C VAL A 239 -31.62 -27.03 -42.78
N GLU A 240 -32.35 -26.04 -42.21
CA GLU A 240 -33.75 -26.22 -41.80
C GLU A 240 -34.69 -26.29 -43.01
N ARG A 241 -34.35 -25.60 -44.10
CA ARG A 241 -35.15 -25.57 -45.33
C ARG A 241 -34.94 -26.80 -46.21
N PHE A 242 -33.74 -27.38 -46.18
CA PHE A 242 -33.32 -28.47 -47.05
C PHE A 242 -32.62 -29.55 -46.21
N PRO A 243 -33.39 -30.45 -45.56
CA PRO A 243 -32.82 -31.48 -44.68
C PRO A 243 -31.93 -32.50 -45.40
N ASP A 244 -32.02 -32.59 -46.72
CA ASP A 244 -31.22 -33.48 -47.56
C ASP A 244 -29.75 -33.06 -47.68
N ILE A 245 -29.40 -31.86 -47.22
CA ILE A 245 -28.03 -31.35 -47.26
C ILE A 245 -27.24 -31.62 -45.96
N THR A 246 -27.89 -32.12 -44.91
CA THR A 246 -27.21 -32.40 -43.64
C THR A 246 -26.27 -33.60 -43.80
N ASP A 247 -25.14 -33.56 -43.13
CA ASP A 247 -24.13 -34.61 -43.14
C ASP A 247 -23.67 -35.01 -41.72
N PHE A 248 -22.60 -35.80 -41.67
CA PHE A 248 -22.01 -36.29 -40.43
C PHE A 248 -21.63 -35.17 -39.44
N TYR A 249 -21.22 -34.00 -39.94
CA TYR A 249 -20.73 -32.88 -39.12
C TYR A 249 -21.83 -31.99 -38.55
N ASP A 250 -23.08 -32.13 -38.99
CA ASP A 250 -24.21 -31.45 -38.35
C ASP A 250 -24.51 -32.02 -36.95
N GLU A 251 -24.16 -33.29 -36.71
CA GLU A 251 -24.29 -33.96 -35.40
C GLU A 251 -22.94 -34.11 -34.67
N ASN A 252 -21.82 -33.99 -35.38
CA ASN A 252 -20.48 -34.21 -34.84
C ASN A 252 -19.57 -33.00 -35.10
N ASP A 253 -19.14 -32.32 -34.04
CA ASP A 253 -18.21 -31.19 -34.15
C ASP A 253 -16.76 -31.63 -33.90
N GLN A 254 -15.83 -30.68 -34.00
CA GLN A 254 -14.41 -30.89 -33.72
C GLN A 254 -14.11 -31.40 -32.29
N PHE A 255 -15.10 -31.37 -31.40
CA PHE A 255 -15.00 -31.79 -30.01
C PHE A 255 -15.71 -33.13 -29.76
N THR A 256 -16.18 -33.81 -30.80
CA THR A 256 -16.73 -35.16 -30.67
C THR A 256 -15.59 -36.15 -30.40
N VAL A 257 -15.62 -36.77 -29.22
CA VAL A 257 -14.59 -37.71 -28.76
C VAL A 257 -14.68 -39.03 -29.53
N THR A 258 -13.56 -39.50 -30.07
CA THR A 258 -13.46 -40.82 -30.70
C THR A 258 -12.65 -41.79 -29.85
N ASN A 259 -12.74 -43.08 -30.18
CA ASN A 259 -11.93 -44.11 -29.52
C ASN A 259 -10.42 -43.94 -29.78
N LYS A 260 -10.03 -43.20 -30.82
CA LYS A 260 -8.62 -42.92 -31.08
C LYS A 260 -8.03 -42.00 -30.01
N GLU A 261 -8.74 -40.94 -29.62
CA GLU A 261 -8.30 -40.03 -28.56
C GLU A 261 -8.30 -40.74 -27.20
N ARG A 262 -9.35 -41.51 -26.88
CA ARG A 262 -9.39 -42.31 -25.63
C ARG A 262 -8.22 -43.29 -25.55
N ASN A 263 -7.89 -43.98 -26.63
CA ASN A 263 -6.72 -44.88 -26.66
C ASN A 263 -5.39 -44.13 -26.50
N LYS A 264 -5.27 -42.90 -27.02
CA LYS A 264 -4.09 -42.05 -26.83
C LYS A 264 -3.93 -41.67 -25.35
N TYR A 265 -5.00 -41.21 -24.70
CA TYR A 265 -5.02 -40.93 -23.27
C TYR A 265 -4.62 -42.14 -22.42
N GLN A 266 -5.25 -43.30 -22.67
CA GLN A 266 -4.92 -44.55 -21.96
C GLN A 266 -3.46 -44.99 -22.19
N SER A 267 -2.90 -44.77 -23.37
CA SER A 267 -1.50 -45.04 -23.64
C SER A 267 -0.57 -44.06 -22.92
N TRP A 268 -0.96 -42.79 -22.78
CA TRP A 268 -0.19 -41.78 -22.07
C TRP A 268 -0.15 -42.08 -20.57
N LEU A 269 -1.29 -42.40 -19.95
CA LEU A 269 -1.37 -42.80 -18.54
C LEU A 269 -0.47 -43.99 -18.18
N LYS A 270 -0.32 -44.95 -19.10
CA LYS A 270 0.55 -46.12 -18.91
C LYS A 270 2.05 -45.80 -18.94
N LYS A 271 2.44 -44.63 -19.45
CA LYS A 271 3.84 -44.19 -19.52
C LYS A 271 4.29 -43.44 -18.27
N LEU A 272 3.36 -42.99 -17.43
CA LEU A 272 3.67 -42.31 -16.18
C LEU A 272 4.22 -43.30 -15.16
N GLU A 273 5.24 -42.87 -14.41
CA GLU A 273 5.72 -43.61 -13.25
C GLU A 273 4.62 -43.69 -12.16
N PRO A 274 4.65 -44.69 -11.26
CA PRO A 274 3.59 -44.86 -10.26
C PRO A 274 3.32 -43.61 -9.39
N TRP A 275 4.37 -42.85 -9.06
CA TRP A 275 4.24 -41.63 -8.27
C TRP A 275 3.71 -40.44 -9.09
N GLU A 276 4.07 -40.34 -10.37
CA GLU A 276 3.58 -39.30 -11.30
C GLU A 276 2.09 -39.49 -11.54
N ARG A 277 1.68 -40.73 -11.82
CA ARG A 277 0.28 -41.09 -12.00
C ARG A 277 -0.55 -40.76 -10.77
N LYS A 278 -0.09 -41.16 -9.59
CA LYS A 278 -0.79 -40.85 -8.32
C LYS A 278 -0.91 -39.34 -8.08
N ALA A 279 0.14 -38.57 -8.38
CA ALA A 279 0.11 -37.12 -8.24
C ALA A 279 -0.85 -36.47 -9.24
N PHE A 280 -0.87 -36.95 -10.48
CA PHE A 280 -1.75 -36.50 -11.53
C PHE A 280 -3.23 -36.80 -11.25
N GLU A 281 -3.55 -38.06 -10.93
CA GLU A 281 -4.91 -38.48 -10.58
C GLU A 281 -5.46 -37.65 -9.40
N ARG A 282 -4.64 -37.43 -8.36
CA ARG A 282 -5.00 -36.53 -7.27
C ARG A 282 -5.25 -35.09 -7.74
N ALA A 283 -4.38 -34.55 -8.60
CA ALA A 283 -4.54 -33.18 -9.09
C ALA A 283 -5.81 -32.99 -9.95
N VAL A 284 -6.18 -34.01 -10.74
CA VAL A 284 -7.44 -34.06 -11.50
C VAL A 284 -8.64 -34.15 -10.56
N GLU A 285 -8.56 -34.99 -9.52
CA GLU A 285 -9.63 -35.13 -8.51
C GLU A 285 -9.83 -33.85 -7.68
N GLU A 286 -8.76 -33.18 -7.29
CA GLU A 286 -8.81 -31.93 -6.53
C GLU A 286 -9.40 -30.76 -7.36
N ASP A 287 -9.27 -30.79 -8.69
CA ASP A 287 -9.79 -29.79 -9.66
C ASP A 287 -9.60 -28.32 -9.23
N LYS A 288 -8.44 -28.03 -8.63
CA LYS A 288 -8.15 -26.72 -8.04
C LYS A 288 -8.20 -25.58 -9.06
N ASN A 289 -8.44 -24.38 -8.54
CA ASN A 289 -8.30 -23.17 -9.34
C ASN A 289 -6.84 -22.70 -9.32
N TYR A 290 -6.31 -22.37 -10.49
CA TYR A 290 -4.95 -21.87 -10.65
C TYR A 290 -5.02 -20.43 -11.17
N TYR A 291 -4.42 -19.48 -10.47
CA TYR A 291 -4.38 -18.08 -10.87
C TYR A 291 -2.94 -17.64 -11.10
N VAL A 292 -2.64 -17.15 -12.31
CA VAL A 292 -1.35 -16.51 -12.59
C VAL A 292 -1.57 -15.01 -12.56
N MET A 293 -0.96 -14.35 -11.58
CA MET A 293 -0.98 -12.90 -11.40
C MET A 293 0.31 -12.31 -11.94
N GLU A 294 0.20 -11.34 -12.86
CA GLU A 294 1.33 -10.58 -13.40
C GLU A 294 1.42 -9.22 -12.71
N PHE A 295 2.61 -8.89 -12.21
CA PHE A 295 2.90 -7.63 -11.54
C PHE A 295 4.02 -6.88 -12.24
N SER A 296 3.91 -5.56 -12.29
CA SER A 296 4.97 -4.65 -12.74
C SER A 296 5.38 -3.71 -11.62
N ASN A 297 6.69 -3.51 -11.46
CA ASN A 297 7.28 -2.48 -10.61
C ASN A 297 7.55 -1.25 -11.49
N VAL A 298 6.63 -0.30 -11.45
CA VAL A 298 6.63 0.91 -12.30
C VAL A 298 7.53 1.98 -11.69
N GLY A 299 7.50 2.13 -10.37
CA GLY A 299 8.19 3.20 -9.64
C GLY A 299 9.66 2.90 -9.32
N GLY A 300 10.10 1.65 -9.57
CA GLY A 300 11.48 1.20 -9.42
C GLY A 300 11.83 0.71 -8.01
N LEU A 301 11.11 1.15 -6.98
CA LEU A 301 11.38 0.77 -5.60
C LEU A 301 10.81 -0.61 -5.29
N VAL A 302 11.70 -1.57 -5.13
CA VAL A 302 11.36 -2.94 -4.76
C VAL A 302 10.73 -2.98 -3.36
N MET A 303 9.59 -3.66 -3.25
CA MET A 303 8.87 -3.89 -1.98
C MET A 303 8.20 -5.28 -1.97
N PRO A 304 7.86 -5.83 -0.80
CA PRO A 304 6.97 -6.99 -0.70
C PRO A 304 5.64 -6.73 -1.39
N ILE A 305 5.06 -7.76 -2.02
CA ILE A 305 3.72 -7.67 -2.61
C ILE A 305 2.72 -8.19 -1.59
N ILE A 306 1.87 -7.31 -1.07
CA ILE A 306 0.80 -7.62 -0.11
C ILE A 306 -0.51 -7.70 -0.89
N LEU A 307 -1.21 -8.82 -0.82
CA LEU A 307 -2.44 -9.07 -1.56
C LEU A 307 -3.59 -9.31 -0.58
N GLU A 308 -4.74 -8.66 -0.84
CA GLU A 308 -6.05 -9.12 -0.37
C GLU A 308 -6.77 -9.79 -1.54
N MET A 309 -7.09 -11.07 -1.38
CA MET A 309 -7.87 -11.86 -2.33
C MET A 309 -9.29 -11.98 -1.80
N THR A 310 -10.28 -11.59 -2.60
CA THR A 310 -11.71 -11.75 -2.27
C THR A 310 -12.32 -12.83 -3.15
N PHE A 311 -13.01 -13.77 -2.52
CA PHE A 311 -13.61 -14.93 -3.19
C PHE A 311 -15.12 -14.78 -3.37
N ALA A 312 -15.71 -15.62 -4.23
CA ALA A 312 -17.12 -15.59 -4.58
C ALA A 312 -18.07 -15.87 -3.39
N ASP A 313 -17.59 -16.57 -2.36
CA ASP A 313 -18.30 -16.80 -1.10
C ASP A 313 -18.27 -15.59 -0.13
N GLY A 314 -17.58 -14.51 -0.52
CA GLY A 314 -17.40 -13.30 0.28
C GLY A 314 -16.24 -13.35 1.27
N THR A 315 -15.52 -14.48 1.36
CA THR A 315 -14.34 -14.59 2.20
C THR A 315 -13.17 -13.79 1.63
N LYS A 316 -12.28 -13.36 2.53
CA LYS A 316 -11.07 -12.61 2.19
C LYS A 316 -9.84 -13.30 2.77
N GLU A 317 -8.79 -13.39 1.99
CA GLU A 317 -7.50 -13.91 2.43
C GLU A 317 -6.37 -12.93 2.12
N MET A 318 -5.47 -12.79 3.08
CA MET A 318 -4.25 -12.00 2.94
C MET A 318 -3.09 -12.89 2.55
N MET A 319 -2.34 -12.49 1.53
CA MET A 319 -1.08 -13.12 1.15
C MET A 319 0.04 -12.08 1.14
N ARG A 320 1.13 -12.36 1.85
CA ARG A 320 2.35 -11.53 1.83
C ARG A 320 3.43 -12.26 1.05
N ILE A 321 3.88 -11.65 -0.03
CA ILE A 321 4.97 -12.16 -0.87
C ILE A 321 6.22 -11.33 -0.56
N PRO A 322 7.32 -11.96 -0.10
CA PRO A 322 8.55 -11.25 0.23
C PRO A 322 9.16 -10.50 -0.97
N ALA A 323 9.98 -9.48 -0.69
CA ALA A 323 10.64 -8.65 -1.72
C ALA A 323 11.58 -9.46 -2.64
N GLU A 324 12.00 -10.64 -2.22
CA GLU A 324 12.85 -11.56 -2.97
C GLU A 324 12.19 -12.08 -4.25
N ILE A 325 10.87 -11.93 -4.42
CA ILE A 325 10.19 -12.21 -5.69
C ILE A 325 10.82 -11.43 -6.86
N TRP A 326 11.36 -10.24 -6.59
CA TRP A 326 11.97 -9.35 -7.57
C TRP A 326 13.43 -9.72 -7.91
N ARG A 327 14.03 -10.72 -7.25
CA ARG A 327 15.46 -11.06 -7.37
C ARG A 327 15.91 -11.42 -8.79
N ARG A 328 15.05 -12.07 -9.58
CA ARG A 328 15.37 -12.42 -10.97
C ARG A 328 15.18 -11.26 -11.93
N THR A 329 14.19 -10.41 -11.66
CA THR A 329 13.84 -9.26 -12.49
C THR A 329 13.14 -8.22 -11.60
N PRO A 330 13.74 -7.03 -11.45
CA PRO A 330 13.17 -5.98 -10.61
C PRO A 330 12.01 -5.25 -11.28
N LYS A 331 11.69 -5.53 -12.54
CA LYS A 331 10.70 -4.79 -13.35
C LYS A 331 9.33 -5.44 -13.40
N ALA A 332 9.28 -6.76 -13.49
CA ALA A 332 8.02 -7.49 -13.64
C ALA A 332 8.18 -8.92 -13.17
N VAL A 333 7.16 -9.47 -12.53
CA VAL A 333 7.14 -10.83 -11.99
C VAL A 333 5.76 -11.46 -12.17
N SER A 334 5.73 -12.79 -12.18
CA SER A 334 4.48 -13.55 -12.19
C SER A 334 4.41 -14.46 -10.97
N LYS A 335 3.23 -14.56 -10.36
CA LYS A 335 2.96 -15.43 -9.22
C LYS A 335 1.82 -16.37 -9.52
N LEU A 336 2.07 -17.68 -9.37
CA LEU A 336 1.01 -18.69 -9.30
C LEU A 336 0.42 -18.72 -7.89
N VAL A 337 -0.90 -18.60 -7.82
CA VAL A 337 -1.73 -18.81 -6.63
C VAL A 337 -2.67 -19.97 -6.93
N VAL A 338 -2.75 -20.93 -6.01
CA VAL A 338 -3.62 -22.10 -6.15
C VAL A 338 -4.64 -22.06 -5.03
N THR A 339 -5.93 -22.15 -5.38
CA THR A 339 -7.03 -22.18 -4.41
C THR A 339 -7.89 -23.41 -4.62
N ASP A 340 -8.63 -23.80 -3.58
CA ASP A 340 -9.60 -24.89 -3.68
C ASP A 340 -10.70 -24.58 -4.71
N LYS A 341 -11.37 -25.63 -5.20
CA LYS A 341 -12.33 -25.54 -6.30
C LYS A 341 -13.46 -24.54 -6.03
N ASP A 342 -13.97 -24.56 -4.81
CA ASP A 342 -15.05 -23.73 -4.29
C ASP A 342 -14.62 -22.30 -3.98
N LYS A 343 -13.32 -22.05 -3.82
CA LYS A 343 -12.73 -20.72 -3.65
C LYS A 343 -12.42 -20.07 -4.99
N GLU A 344 -13.46 -19.66 -5.70
CA GLU A 344 -13.34 -18.87 -6.92
C GLU A 344 -12.98 -17.42 -6.60
N LEU A 345 -11.88 -16.93 -7.18
CA LEU A 345 -11.36 -15.58 -6.97
C LEU A 345 -12.18 -14.57 -7.77
N VAL A 346 -12.64 -13.52 -7.11
CA VAL A 346 -13.44 -12.44 -7.72
C VAL A 346 -12.62 -11.17 -7.89
N SER A 347 -11.83 -10.81 -6.90
CA SER A 347 -10.98 -9.62 -6.97
C SER A 347 -9.70 -9.76 -6.16
N VAL A 348 -8.67 -9.02 -6.58
CA VAL A 348 -7.39 -8.91 -5.89
C VAL A 348 -7.08 -7.42 -5.72
N THR A 349 -6.60 -7.06 -4.53
CA THR A 349 -6.08 -5.71 -4.25
C THR A 349 -4.65 -5.80 -3.74
N VAL A 350 -3.74 -5.10 -4.39
CA VAL A 350 -2.35 -4.89 -3.94
C VAL A 350 -2.34 -3.81 -2.86
N ASP A 351 -1.55 -4.03 -1.82
CA ASP A 351 -1.38 -3.13 -0.68
C ASP A 351 -2.72 -2.55 -0.14
N PRO A 352 -3.68 -3.42 0.26
CA PRO A 352 -5.03 -3.01 0.64
C PRO A 352 -5.10 -2.09 1.86
N ARG A 353 -4.01 -2.02 2.63
CA ARG A 353 -3.87 -1.21 3.85
C ARG A 353 -2.93 -0.02 3.68
N TRP A 354 -2.41 0.19 2.47
CA TRP A 354 -1.45 1.26 2.15
C TRP A 354 -0.20 1.22 3.05
N GLU A 355 0.32 0.02 3.29
CA GLU A 355 1.46 -0.27 4.16
C GLU A 355 2.80 0.00 3.46
N THR A 356 2.85 0.05 2.12
CA THR A 356 4.14 0.13 1.38
C THR A 356 4.46 1.52 0.83
N ALA A 357 3.57 2.51 1.02
CA ALA A 357 3.65 3.84 0.40
C ALA A 357 3.57 3.82 -1.14
N ASP A 358 2.72 2.94 -1.69
CA ASP A 358 2.41 2.95 -3.13
C ASP A 358 1.82 4.30 -3.55
N VAL A 359 2.41 4.92 -4.59
CA VAL A 359 2.01 6.26 -5.04
C VAL A 359 0.81 6.25 -6.00
N ASP A 360 0.47 5.08 -6.56
CA ASP A 360 -0.63 4.90 -7.51
C ASP A 360 -1.52 3.72 -7.11
N VAL A 361 -2.37 3.98 -6.11
CA VAL A 361 -3.38 3.01 -5.65
C VAL A 361 -4.40 2.63 -6.74
N GLU A 362 -4.48 3.38 -7.85
CA GLU A 362 -5.44 3.10 -8.90
C GLU A 362 -5.11 1.81 -9.67
N ASN A 363 -3.83 1.44 -9.65
CA ASN A 363 -3.31 0.27 -10.34
C ASN A 363 -3.17 -0.99 -9.49
N ASN A 364 -3.59 -0.90 -8.23
CA ASN A 364 -3.56 -1.98 -7.27
C ASN A 364 -4.72 -2.97 -7.41
N HIS A 365 -5.80 -2.59 -8.11
CA HIS A 365 -7.05 -3.36 -8.16
C HIS A 365 -7.18 -4.19 -9.44
N TYR A 366 -7.58 -5.46 -9.28
CA TYR A 366 -8.04 -6.30 -10.37
C TYR A 366 -9.38 -6.96 -10.04
N PRO A 367 -10.44 -6.77 -10.86
CA PRO A 367 -10.48 -5.85 -12.00
C PRO A 367 -10.32 -4.38 -11.58
N ARG A 368 -9.93 -3.52 -12.53
CA ARG A 368 -9.80 -2.07 -12.28
C ARG A 368 -11.14 -1.49 -11.84
N GLN A 369 -11.09 -0.54 -10.92
CA GLN A 369 -12.27 0.06 -10.29
C GLN A 369 -12.35 1.57 -10.59
N ILE A 370 -13.55 2.14 -10.51
CA ILE A 370 -13.76 3.58 -10.59
C ILE A 370 -13.42 4.19 -9.24
N ILE A 371 -12.51 5.17 -9.23
CA ILE A 371 -12.04 5.80 -8.00
C ILE A 371 -12.78 7.13 -7.80
N PRO A 372 -13.50 7.29 -6.68
CA PRO A 372 -14.22 8.53 -6.42
C PRO A 372 -13.25 9.69 -6.16
N SER A 373 -13.46 10.81 -6.85
CA SER A 373 -12.70 12.05 -6.67
C SER A 373 -13.62 13.22 -6.35
N ARG A 374 -13.14 14.21 -5.60
CA ARG A 374 -13.91 15.37 -5.14
C ARG A 374 -13.45 16.65 -5.84
N ILE A 375 -14.40 17.43 -6.34
CA ILE A 375 -14.17 18.80 -6.79
C ILE A 375 -14.46 19.74 -5.61
N GLU A 376 -13.47 20.53 -5.19
CA GLU A 376 -13.66 21.60 -4.20
C GLU A 376 -13.64 22.98 -4.87
N ALA A 377 -14.69 23.76 -4.64
CA ALA A 377 -14.71 25.19 -4.95
C ALA A 377 -14.12 25.96 -3.76
N TYR A 378 -13.03 26.71 -3.97
CA TYR A 378 -12.43 27.52 -2.90
C TYR A 378 -12.29 28.99 -3.26
N LYS A 379 -12.50 29.85 -2.26
CA LYS A 379 -12.15 31.29 -2.27
C LYS A 379 -11.14 31.50 -1.15
N SER A 380 -9.91 31.91 -1.49
CA SER A 380 -8.80 31.97 -0.52
C SER A 380 -9.01 33.06 0.53
N LYS A 381 -9.38 32.66 1.74
CA LYS A 381 -9.06 33.39 2.99
C LYS A 381 -8.57 32.37 4.00
N ARG A 382 -7.63 32.78 4.85
CA ARG A 382 -7.02 31.95 5.91
C ARG A 382 -8.11 31.58 6.93
N THR A 383 -8.73 30.42 6.78
CA THR A 383 -9.89 30.00 7.60
C THR A 383 -9.45 29.34 8.91
N LYS A 384 -10.02 29.79 10.04
CA LYS A 384 -10.02 29.09 11.34
C LYS A 384 -11.09 27.98 11.32
N THR A 385 -10.92 26.94 10.51
CA THR A 385 -11.88 25.82 10.40
C THR A 385 -11.25 24.50 10.85
N GLY A 386 -12.09 23.53 11.26
CA GLY A 386 -11.64 22.22 11.72
C GLY A 386 -10.79 22.28 13.00
N ALA A 387 -9.66 21.57 13.03
CA ALA A 387 -8.77 21.47 14.19
C ALA A 387 -8.12 22.80 14.62
N ARG A 388 -8.17 23.85 13.78
CA ARG A 388 -7.68 25.20 14.09
C ARG A 388 -8.75 26.09 14.73
N ARG A 389 -9.97 25.59 14.94
CA ARG A 389 -11.00 26.30 15.71
C ARG A 389 -10.63 26.32 17.18
N ASP A 390 -10.73 27.48 17.79
CA ASP A 390 -10.68 27.61 19.24
C ASP A 390 -12.07 27.31 19.80
N ILE A 391 -12.42 26.02 19.84
CA ILE A 391 -13.71 25.58 20.37
C ILE A 391 -13.87 25.90 21.86
N MET A 392 -12.75 26.07 22.59
CA MET A 392 -12.78 26.44 24.01
C MET A 392 -13.30 27.87 24.20
N GLN A 393 -13.03 28.76 23.24
CA GLN A 393 -13.59 30.11 23.23
C GLN A 393 -14.93 30.18 22.49
N ASP A 394 -15.08 29.51 21.33
CA ASP A 394 -16.30 29.54 20.52
C ASP A 394 -17.53 29.11 21.35
N ILE A 395 -17.40 28.10 22.22
CA ILE A 395 -18.51 27.54 23.02
C ILE A 395 -19.08 28.54 24.03
N LYS A 396 -18.33 29.60 24.38
CA LYS A 396 -18.81 30.68 25.26
C LYS A 396 -19.71 31.68 24.53
N THR A 397 -19.77 31.61 23.20
CA THR A 397 -20.58 32.54 22.38
C THR A 397 -22.05 32.21 22.56
N GLU A 398 -22.83 33.19 23.03
CA GLU A 398 -24.28 33.03 23.14
C GLU A 398 -24.95 32.93 21.76
N LEU A 399 -25.96 32.08 21.67
CA LEU A 399 -26.76 31.92 20.46
C LEU A 399 -27.63 33.18 20.29
N LYS A 400 -27.34 33.97 19.25
CA LYS A 400 -28.20 35.10 18.89
C LYS A 400 -29.56 34.58 18.45
N THR A 401 -30.63 35.13 19.02
CA THR A 401 -31.99 34.90 18.55
C THR A 401 -32.34 35.94 17.48
N ASP A 402 -33.35 35.67 16.64
CA ASP A 402 -33.72 36.56 15.53
C ASP A 402 -34.11 37.98 16.00
N GLU A 403 -34.47 38.16 17.27
CA GLU A 403 -34.77 39.48 17.88
C GLU A 403 -33.53 40.36 18.09
N ASP A 404 -32.32 39.79 18.14
CA ASP A 404 -31.07 40.55 18.33
C ASP A 404 -30.58 41.24 17.05
N GLY A 405 -31.18 40.90 15.89
CA GLY A 405 -30.89 41.51 14.59
C GLY A 405 -31.58 42.85 14.36
N GLU A 406 -32.75 43.07 14.98
CA GLU A 406 -33.57 44.28 14.74
C GLU A 406 -33.10 45.51 15.54
N LYS A 407 -32.32 45.32 16.62
CA LYS A 407 -31.87 46.44 17.47
C LYS A 407 -30.71 47.27 16.92
N LYS A 408 -30.19 46.98 15.72
CA LYS A 408 -29.05 47.70 15.13
C LYS A 408 -29.37 48.65 13.97
N GLU A 409 -30.63 48.80 13.58
CA GLU A 409 -31.05 49.75 12.54
C GLU A 409 -31.72 51.04 13.08
N GLY A 410 -31.73 51.27 14.39
CA GLY A 410 -32.41 52.42 15.01
C GLY A 410 -31.50 53.32 15.83
N ASP A 411 -30.47 53.92 15.22
CA ASP A 411 -29.84 55.17 15.70
C ASP A 411 -28.89 55.70 14.62
N ASP A 412 -29.46 56.28 13.57
CA ASP A 412 -28.81 57.29 12.72
C ASP A 412 -29.92 58.22 12.22
N ASN A 413 -30.13 59.32 12.95
CA ASN A 413 -30.81 60.52 12.46
C ASN A 413 -30.26 61.76 13.15
#